data_AF-A0A6A4UEC9-F1
#
_entry.id   AF-A0A6A4UEC9-F1
#
_cell.length_a   1.000
_cell.length_b   1.000
_cell.length_c   1.000
_cell.angle_alpha   90.00
_cell.angle_beta   90.00
_cell.angle_gamma   90.00
#
_symmetry.space_group_name_H-M   'P 1'
#
loop_
_entity.id
_entity.type
_entity.pdbx_description
1 polymer ?
#
loop_
_entity_poly.entity_id
_entity_poly.type
_entity_poly.pdbx_seq_one_letter_code
_entity_poly.pdbx_strand_id
1 'polypeptide(L)'
;MNKVKNNRFELKDWTEPNGIFIMNIPIDWQYKNVIVQDFKDESPYSFEKYDNSIGCFQISCYPLSERGVNNNQPVQKNNSRISWLPHRMDGEGFNVRVFYAQVDDQFCMAKYIYSTKDQDNVAVKDELEKVEVVLDTFRLIPLKDRTLASNLKKYDNFLGSLIASFDLWQKALNNDSFIELVVITSNQIDAFLRLSIILHKQLEFATDDIEIEYLFQSDDEKGFMERKIYSDAYKLGIINDALNNELNDLYNQRNRVIHRYIISNIKTKDIFKIAYDYGVIAEKVRMILKSYEENQYGKEFGIYGRGFKSNYSITEEDRKRAFAMLNDKHLLKNLKRKL
;
A
#
# COMPACT_ATOMS: atom_id res chain seq x y z
N MET A 1 16.62 -25.71 -18.96
CA MET A 1 17.74 -24.95 -18.38
C MET A 1 17.69 -23.54 -18.96
N ASN A 2 16.95 -22.62 -18.33
CA ASN A 2 16.93 -21.20 -18.69
C ASN A 2 16.89 -20.42 -17.38
N LYS A 3 18.06 -20.08 -16.85
CA LYS A 3 18.20 -19.09 -15.78
C LYS A 3 17.82 -17.75 -16.40
N VAL A 4 16.58 -17.31 -16.19
CA VAL A 4 16.14 -15.95 -16.54
C VAL A 4 17.02 -14.97 -15.77
N LYS A 5 17.56 -13.98 -16.47
CA LYS A 5 18.39 -12.87 -15.96
C LYS A 5 17.59 -11.93 -15.04
N ASN A 6 17.02 -12.41 -13.94
CA ASN A 6 16.17 -11.60 -13.04
C ASN A 6 16.92 -10.91 -11.90
N ASN A 7 18.25 -10.77 -11.96
CA ASN A 7 19.05 -10.24 -10.86
C ASN A 7 19.43 -8.75 -10.96
N ARG A 8 18.87 -7.96 -11.89
CA ARG A 8 19.36 -6.58 -12.09
C ARG A 8 18.57 -5.51 -11.33
N PHE A 9 17.28 -5.72 -11.06
CA PHE A 9 16.43 -4.69 -10.45
C PHE A 9 15.54 -5.29 -9.36
N GLU A 10 15.50 -4.64 -8.20
CA GLU A 10 14.56 -4.95 -7.13
C GLU A 10 13.21 -4.30 -7.44
N LEU A 11 12.13 -5.05 -7.26
CA LEU A 11 10.77 -4.64 -7.64
C LEU A 11 9.82 -4.64 -6.43
N LYS A 12 8.79 -3.80 -6.51
CA LYS A 12 7.60 -3.80 -5.64
C LYS A 12 6.34 -3.90 -6.48
N ASP A 13 5.30 -4.49 -5.92
CA ASP A 13 4.02 -4.63 -6.60
C ASP A 13 3.29 -3.28 -6.63
N TRP A 14 2.58 -3.02 -7.73
CA TRP A 14 1.67 -1.90 -7.86
C TRP A 14 0.40 -2.35 -8.59
N THR A 15 -0.73 -2.17 -7.92
CA THR A 15 -2.06 -2.45 -8.44
C THR A 15 -2.75 -1.13 -8.73
N GLU A 16 -3.38 -1.04 -9.91
CA GLU A 16 -4.20 0.10 -10.29
C GLU A 16 -5.36 0.30 -9.29
N PRO A 17 -5.72 1.54 -8.90
CA PRO A 17 -6.72 1.80 -7.85
C PRO A 17 -8.06 1.06 -7.99
N ASN A 18 -8.54 0.87 -9.23
CA ASN A 18 -9.79 0.17 -9.53
C ASN A 18 -9.59 -1.34 -9.79
N GLY A 19 -8.37 -1.85 -9.61
CA GLY A 19 -8.04 -3.26 -9.78
C GLY A 19 -8.05 -3.72 -11.24
N ILE A 20 -7.88 -2.82 -12.22
CA ILE A 20 -7.91 -3.18 -13.64
C ILE A 20 -6.67 -4.00 -14.03
N PHE A 21 -5.50 -3.63 -13.52
CA PHE A 21 -4.25 -4.31 -13.81
C PHE A 21 -3.28 -4.25 -12.62
N ILE A 22 -2.29 -5.13 -12.66
CA ILE A 22 -1.16 -5.18 -11.73
C ILE A 22 0.15 -5.23 -12.51
N MET A 23 1.19 -4.64 -11.94
CA MET A 23 2.57 -4.70 -12.46
C MET A 23 3.56 -4.59 -11.31
N ASN A 24 4.80 -4.99 -11.56
CA ASN A 24 5.89 -4.84 -10.62
C ASN A 24 6.77 -3.69 -11.09
N ILE A 25 6.89 -2.66 -10.27
CA ILE A 25 7.68 -1.45 -10.54
C ILE A 25 8.99 -1.48 -9.76
N PRO A 26 10.08 -0.86 -10.26
CA PRO A 26 11.30 -0.68 -9.50
C PRO A 26 11.05 -0.10 -8.10
N ILE A 27 11.72 -0.62 -7.07
CA ILE A 27 11.53 -0.11 -5.70
C ILE A 27 11.90 1.36 -5.57
N ASP A 28 12.81 1.85 -6.42
CA ASP A 28 13.28 3.24 -6.46
C ASP A 28 12.33 4.19 -7.19
N TRP A 29 11.24 3.68 -7.77
CA TRP A 29 10.18 4.47 -8.38
C TRP A 29 9.08 4.85 -7.39
N GLN A 30 8.64 6.09 -7.50
CA GLN A 30 7.59 6.74 -6.74
C GLN A 30 6.37 6.94 -7.63
N TYR A 31 5.19 6.63 -7.11
CA TYR A 31 3.92 6.96 -7.75
C TYR A 31 3.61 8.46 -7.58
N LYS A 32 3.43 9.19 -8.69
CA LYS A 32 3.38 10.66 -8.70
C LYS A 32 1.99 11.28 -8.59
N ASN A 33 0.93 10.58 -9.01
CA ASN A 33 -0.40 11.19 -9.12
C ASN A 33 -0.96 11.68 -7.78
N VAL A 34 -0.54 11.07 -6.66
CA VAL A 34 -1.00 11.39 -5.30
C VAL A 34 -0.16 12.46 -4.59
N ILE A 35 0.88 12.98 -5.22
CA ILE A 35 1.82 13.94 -4.59
C ILE A 35 1.40 15.39 -4.83
N VAL A 36 0.85 15.67 -6.00
CA VAL A 36 0.46 17.04 -6.37
C VAL A 36 -0.93 17.30 -5.82
N GLN A 37 -1.03 18.23 -4.88
CA GLN A 37 -2.29 18.71 -4.35
C GLN A 37 -3.19 19.15 -5.52
N ASP A 38 -4.47 18.74 -5.51
CA ASP A 38 -5.50 18.99 -6.53
C ASP A 38 -5.48 18.08 -7.78
N PHE A 39 -4.53 17.16 -7.93
CA PHE A 39 -4.63 16.13 -8.97
C PHE A 39 -5.54 14.99 -8.55
N LYS A 40 -6.44 14.58 -9.45
CA LYS A 40 -7.22 13.37 -9.28
C LYS A 40 -6.31 12.15 -9.46
N ASP A 41 -6.52 11.15 -8.62
CA ASP A 41 -5.85 9.85 -8.74
C ASP A 41 -6.43 9.03 -9.91
N GLU A 42 -6.24 9.55 -11.13
CA GLU A 42 -6.79 8.99 -12.37
C GLU A 42 -5.70 8.76 -13.43
N SER A 43 -6.02 7.91 -14.40
CA SER A 43 -5.14 7.62 -15.53
C SER A 43 -4.80 8.88 -16.33
N PRO A 44 -3.53 9.07 -16.78
CA PRO A 44 -2.44 8.10 -16.73
C PRO A 44 -1.71 8.03 -15.39
N TYR A 45 -1.38 6.81 -14.97
CA TYR A 45 -0.65 6.53 -13.73
C TYR A 45 0.85 6.74 -13.94
N SER A 46 1.44 7.67 -13.19
CA SER A 46 2.79 8.19 -13.45
C SER A 46 3.80 7.75 -12.39
N PHE A 47 4.99 7.37 -12.82
CA PHE A 47 6.07 6.86 -11.98
C PHE A 47 7.40 7.48 -12.37
N GLU A 48 8.18 7.86 -11.37
CA GLU A 48 9.52 8.41 -11.54
C GLU A 48 10.41 7.99 -10.38
N LYS A 49 11.74 8.10 -10.54
CA LYS A 49 12.63 7.93 -9.39
C LYS A 49 12.30 8.90 -8.26
N TYR A 50 12.46 8.45 -7.01
CA TYR A 50 12.35 9.35 -5.85
C TYR A 50 13.35 10.52 -5.92
N ASP A 51 14.58 10.26 -6.38
CA ASP A 51 15.64 11.27 -6.53
C ASP A 51 16.17 11.27 -7.96
N ASN A 52 16.65 12.45 -8.41
CA ASN A 52 17.33 12.60 -9.70
C ASN A 52 16.53 11.98 -10.86
N SER A 53 15.22 12.26 -10.89
CA SER A 53 14.34 11.86 -11.99
C SER A 53 14.88 12.43 -13.31
N ILE A 54 15.01 11.55 -14.30
CA ILE A 54 15.52 11.85 -15.65
C ILE A 54 14.47 11.54 -16.72
N GLY A 55 13.26 11.19 -16.29
CA GLY A 55 12.14 10.81 -17.13
C GLY A 55 10.99 10.27 -16.31
N CYS A 56 9.86 10.05 -16.97
CA CYS A 56 8.61 9.64 -16.37
C CYS A 56 8.02 8.46 -17.13
N PHE A 57 7.77 7.36 -16.41
CA PHE A 57 6.98 6.25 -16.91
C PHE A 57 5.50 6.52 -16.63
N GLN A 58 4.65 6.35 -17.64
CA GLN A 58 3.20 6.48 -17.50
C GLN A 58 2.50 5.26 -18.09
N ILE A 59 1.45 4.79 -17.44
CA ILE A 59 0.62 3.69 -17.93
C ILE A 59 -0.86 4.02 -17.79
N SER A 60 -1.65 3.53 -18.75
CA SER A 60 -3.09 3.76 -18.81
C SER A 60 -3.78 2.57 -19.48
N CYS A 61 -4.99 2.26 -19.02
CA CYS A 61 -5.88 1.29 -19.66
C CYS A 61 -7.24 1.95 -19.90
N TYR A 62 -7.84 1.67 -21.05
CA TYR A 62 -9.15 2.20 -21.43
C TYR A 62 -10.03 1.06 -21.93
N PRO A 63 -11.33 1.02 -21.59
CA PRO A 63 -12.24 0.01 -22.10
C PRO A 63 -12.26 0.00 -23.64
N LEU A 64 -12.13 -1.18 -24.25
CA LEU A 64 -12.26 -1.34 -25.70
C LEU A 64 -13.66 -1.01 -26.20
N SER A 65 -14.68 -1.12 -25.33
CA SER A 65 -16.04 -0.68 -25.62
C SER A 65 -16.13 0.83 -25.92
N GLU A 66 -15.20 1.63 -25.40
CA GLU A 66 -15.16 3.07 -25.60
C GLU A 66 -14.16 3.49 -26.68
N ARG A 67 -12.97 2.85 -26.72
CA ARG A 67 -11.89 3.18 -27.67
C ARG A 67 -12.01 2.49 -29.03
N GLY A 68 -12.80 1.43 -29.12
CA GLY A 68 -12.85 0.54 -30.29
C GLY A 68 -11.66 -0.42 -30.36
N VAL A 69 -11.82 -1.49 -31.14
CA VAL A 69 -10.77 -2.49 -31.38
C VAL A 69 -9.96 -2.10 -32.60
N ASN A 70 -8.64 -2.04 -32.46
CA ASN A 70 -7.72 -1.87 -33.58
C ASN A 70 -7.51 -3.22 -34.28
N ASN A 71 -8.11 -3.40 -35.47
CA ASN A 71 -8.01 -4.64 -36.24
C ASN A 71 -6.58 -4.99 -36.69
N ASN A 72 -5.65 -4.03 -36.68
CA ASN A 72 -4.26 -4.28 -37.06
C ASN A 72 -3.43 -4.88 -35.91
N GLN A 73 -3.99 -5.01 -34.70
CA GLN A 73 -3.33 -5.60 -33.55
C GLN A 73 -4.26 -6.63 -32.90
N PRO A 74 -3.83 -7.88 -32.65
CA PRO A 74 -4.70 -8.86 -32.03
C PRO A 74 -5.02 -8.49 -30.57
N VAL A 75 -6.24 -8.80 -30.14
CA VAL A 75 -6.63 -8.77 -28.73
C VAL A 75 -6.05 -10.01 -28.04
N GLN A 76 -5.16 -9.80 -27.09
CA GLN A 76 -4.47 -10.84 -26.34
C GLN A 76 -5.32 -11.30 -25.14
N LYS A 77 -5.07 -12.51 -24.64
CA LYS A 77 -5.70 -13.03 -23.43
C LYS A 77 -4.86 -12.71 -22.20
N ASN A 78 -5.52 -12.32 -21.11
CA ASN A 78 -4.89 -11.97 -19.82
C ASN A 78 -4.16 -13.13 -19.11
N ASN A 79 -4.36 -14.37 -19.56
CA ASN A 79 -3.72 -15.57 -19.00
C ASN A 79 -2.30 -15.82 -19.55
N SER A 80 -1.73 -14.86 -20.27
CA SER A 80 -0.43 -14.99 -20.94
C SER A 80 0.41 -13.73 -20.81
N ARG A 81 1.70 -13.83 -21.14
CA ARG A 81 2.60 -12.67 -21.21
C ARG A 81 2.14 -11.73 -22.32
N ILE A 82 2.01 -10.45 -22.01
CA ILE A 82 1.55 -9.44 -22.97
C ILE A 82 2.68 -9.04 -23.92
N SER A 83 2.39 -9.15 -25.21
CA SER A 83 3.24 -8.64 -26.28
C SER A 83 2.90 -7.17 -26.53
N TRP A 84 3.86 -6.29 -26.26
CA TRP A 84 3.72 -4.85 -26.44
C TRP A 84 4.25 -4.44 -27.81
N LEU A 85 3.51 -3.59 -28.52
CA LEU A 85 3.96 -2.99 -29.77
C LEU A 85 4.68 -1.66 -29.48
N PRO A 86 6.01 -1.59 -29.63
CA PRO A 86 6.76 -0.38 -29.36
C PRO A 86 6.62 0.63 -30.51
N HIS A 87 6.58 1.90 -30.15
CA HIS A 87 6.64 3.04 -31.06
C HIS A 87 7.53 4.12 -30.46
N ARG A 88 8.09 4.98 -31.32
CA ARG A 88 8.94 6.10 -30.89
C ARG A 88 8.38 7.39 -31.46
N MET A 89 8.17 8.37 -30.60
CA MET A 89 7.73 9.71 -30.94
C MET A 89 8.75 10.70 -30.37
N ASP A 90 9.61 11.21 -31.23
CA ASP A 90 10.59 12.23 -30.87
C ASP A 90 10.04 13.60 -31.28
N GLY A 91 10.19 14.59 -30.41
CA GLY A 91 9.72 15.96 -30.64
C GLY A 91 10.69 17.00 -30.12
N GLU A 92 10.35 18.28 -30.30
CA GLU A 92 11.14 19.38 -29.75
C GLU A 92 11.03 19.37 -28.22
N GLY A 93 12.14 19.02 -27.56
CA GLY A 93 12.29 19.03 -26.10
C GLY A 93 12.14 17.68 -25.40
N PHE A 94 11.31 16.77 -25.94
CA PHE A 94 11.09 15.45 -25.33
C PHE A 94 11.10 14.32 -26.35
N ASN A 95 11.68 13.19 -25.92
CA ASN A 95 11.59 11.91 -26.60
C ASN A 95 10.60 11.02 -25.83
N VAL A 96 9.75 10.31 -26.57
CA VAL A 96 8.73 9.43 -26.00
C VAL A 96 8.84 8.04 -26.62
N ARG A 97 9.03 7.04 -25.76
CA ARG A 97 8.85 5.63 -26.11
C ARG A 97 7.44 5.24 -25.72
N VAL A 98 6.63 4.78 -26.66
CA VAL A 98 5.24 4.38 -26.43
C VAL A 98 5.09 2.88 -26.70
N PHE A 99 4.25 2.22 -25.93
CA PHE A 99 3.97 0.79 -26.03
C PHE A 99 2.46 0.59 -26.00
N TYR A 100 1.94 -0.17 -26.97
CA TYR A 100 0.51 -0.44 -27.10
C TYR A 100 0.21 -1.93 -26.98
N ALA A 101 -0.88 -2.27 -26.29
CA ALA A 101 -1.43 -3.62 -26.27
C ALA A 101 -2.96 -3.57 -26.20
N GLN A 102 -3.62 -4.56 -26.80
CA GLN A 102 -5.03 -4.85 -26.57
C GLN A 102 -5.10 -6.17 -25.81
N VAL A 103 -5.74 -6.18 -24.65
CA VAL A 103 -5.82 -7.35 -23.77
C VAL A 103 -7.26 -7.47 -23.26
N ASP A 104 -7.91 -8.60 -23.54
CA ASP A 104 -9.32 -8.87 -23.27
C ASP A 104 -10.25 -7.67 -23.53
N ASP A 105 -10.68 -6.95 -22.49
CA ASP A 105 -11.62 -5.83 -22.56
C ASP A 105 -10.94 -4.44 -22.55
N GLN A 106 -9.60 -4.37 -22.59
CA GLN A 106 -8.84 -3.13 -22.40
C GLN A 106 -7.85 -2.84 -23.55
N PHE A 107 -7.76 -1.57 -23.90
CA PHE A 107 -6.64 -0.99 -24.63
C PHE A 107 -5.64 -0.41 -23.63
N CYS A 108 -4.43 -0.95 -23.61
CA CYS A 108 -3.36 -0.55 -22.71
C CYS A 108 -2.33 0.28 -23.45
N MET A 109 -1.94 1.41 -22.87
CA MET A 109 -0.89 2.27 -23.38
C MET A 109 0.07 2.61 -22.25
N ALA A 110 1.35 2.29 -22.46
CA ALA A 110 2.44 2.72 -21.61
C ALA A 110 3.38 3.64 -22.38
N LYS A 111 4.03 4.57 -21.68
CA LYS A 111 5.02 5.46 -22.28
C LYS A 111 6.11 5.84 -21.30
N TYR A 112 7.30 6.07 -21.82
CA TYR A 112 8.41 6.66 -21.08
C TYR A 112 8.82 7.96 -21.76
N ILE A 113 8.77 9.06 -21.00
CA ILE A 113 8.99 10.43 -21.47
C ILE A 113 10.28 10.94 -20.85
N TYR A 114 11.22 11.44 -21.66
CA TYR A 114 12.48 12.01 -21.19
C TYR A 114 12.93 13.17 -22.07
N SER A 115 13.81 14.02 -21.54
CA SER A 115 14.36 15.17 -22.25
C SER A 115 15.20 14.73 -23.46
N THR A 116 15.05 15.42 -24.60
CA THR A 116 15.89 15.14 -25.78
C THR A 116 17.38 15.36 -25.50
N LYS A 117 17.72 16.24 -24.55
CA LYS A 117 19.11 16.50 -24.14
C LYS A 117 19.77 15.29 -23.47
N ASP A 118 18.96 14.36 -22.95
CA ASP A 118 19.42 13.17 -22.24
C ASP A 118 19.39 11.92 -23.13
N GLN A 119 19.22 12.05 -24.44
CA GLN A 119 19.07 10.91 -25.35
C GLN A 119 20.22 9.90 -25.31
N ASP A 120 21.45 10.38 -25.19
CA ASP A 120 22.64 9.55 -25.13
C ASP A 120 23.11 9.29 -23.68
N ASN A 121 22.30 9.69 -22.69
CA ASN A 121 22.60 9.48 -21.28
C ASN A 121 22.40 8.00 -20.92
N VAL A 122 23.43 7.37 -20.37
CA VAL A 122 23.40 5.96 -19.94
C VAL A 122 22.26 5.71 -18.94
N ALA A 123 21.96 6.68 -18.08
CA ALA A 123 20.88 6.54 -17.11
C ALA A 123 19.50 6.44 -17.79
N VAL A 124 19.28 7.11 -18.92
CA VAL A 124 18.02 6.97 -19.69
C VAL A 124 17.91 5.57 -20.27
N LYS A 125 19.02 5.01 -20.77
CA LYS A 125 19.04 3.63 -21.27
C LYS A 125 18.70 2.63 -20.16
N ASP A 126 19.26 2.80 -18.96
CA ASP A 126 18.95 1.94 -17.81
C ASP A 126 17.47 2.04 -17.40
N GLU A 127 16.86 3.24 -17.44
CA GLU A 127 15.43 3.40 -17.16
C GLU A 127 14.55 2.77 -18.24
N LEU A 128 14.94 2.84 -19.51
CA LEU A 128 14.22 2.14 -20.58
C LEU A 128 14.29 0.61 -20.43
N GLU A 129 15.42 0.06 -19.97
CA GLU A 129 15.51 -1.37 -19.63
C GLU A 129 14.60 -1.74 -18.45
N LYS A 130 14.47 -0.86 -17.43
CA LYS A 130 13.48 -1.07 -16.36
C LYS A 130 12.06 -1.05 -16.90
N VAL A 131 11.72 -0.15 -17.81
CA VAL A 131 10.38 -0.10 -18.44
C VAL A 131 10.05 -1.44 -19.11
N GLU A 132 10.98 -2.04 -19.85
CA GLU A 132 10.74 -3.36 -20.46
C GLU A 132 10.48 -4.45 -19.40
N VAL A 133 11.20 -4.43 -18.27
CA VAL A 133 10.96 -5.34 -17.14
C VAL A 133 9.57 -5.11 -16.52
N VAL A 134 9.17 -3.85 -16.30
CA VAL A 134 7.83 -3.52 -15.79
C VAL A 134 6.75 -4.05 -16.72
N LEU A 135 6.86 -3.78 -18.02
CA LEU A 135 5.90 -4.22 -19.03
C LEU A 135 5.82 -5.75 -19.15
N ASP A 136 6.91 -6.47 -18.82
CA ASP A 136 6.92 -7.93 -18.76
C ASP A 136 6.11 -8.49 -17.57
N THR A 137 6.10 -7.76 -16.46
CA THR A 137 5.33 -8.13 -15.26
C THR A 137 3.85 -7.74 -15.33
N PHE A 138 3.49 -6.85 -16.27
CA PHE A 138 2.11 -6.37 -16.41
C PHE A 138 1.12 -7.51 -16.64
N ARG A 139 0.03 -7.53 -15.85
CA ARG A 139 -1.10 -8.44 -16.02
C ARG A 139 -2.39 -7.65 -15.95
N LEU A 140 -3.26 -7.89 -16.93
CA LEU A 140 -4.64 -7.42 -16.87
C LEU A 140 -5.44 -8.34 -15.94
N ILE A 141 -6.17 -7.77 -14.99
CA ILE A 141 -6.97 -8.53 -14.04
C ILE A 141 -8.33 -8.85 -14.69
N PRO A 142 -8.78 -10.12 -14.67
CA PRO A 142 -10.11 -10.50 -15.17
C PRO A 142 -11.21 -9.67 -14.52
N LEU A 143 -12.25 -9.31 -15.28
CA LEU A 143 -13.33 -8.43 -14.82
C LEU A 143 -13.94 -8.88 -13.47
N LYS A 144 -14.14 -10.18 -13.30
CA LYS A 144 -14.70 -10.79 -12.08
C LYS A 144 -13.82 -10.63 -10.82
N ASP A 145 -12.52 -10.40 -11.00
CA ASP A 145 -11.53 -10.37 -9.91
C ASP A 145 -11.08 -8.93 -9.57
N ARG A 146 -11.52 -7.92 -10.34
CA ARG A 146 -11.08 -6.52 -10.17
C ARG A 146 -11.46 -5.93 -8.83
N THR A 147 -12.65 -6.25 -8.32
CA THR A 147 -13.09 -5.79 -7.00
C THR A 147 -12.17 -6.31 -5.90
N LEU A 148 -11.82 -7.61 -5.94
CA LEU A 148 -10.89 -8.20 -4.99
C LEU A 148 -9.51 -7.53 -5.08
N ALA A 149 -9.00 -7.30 -6.30
CA ALA A 149 -7.72 -6.64 -6.49
C ALA A 149 -7.70 -5.18 -5.99
N SER A 150 -8.77 -4.41 -6.22
CA SER A 150 -8.93 -3.06 -5.66
C SER A 150 -8.97 -3.09 -4.12
N ASN A 151 -9.64 -4.08 -3.54
CA ASN A 151 -9.71 -4.23 -2.09
C ASN A 151 -8.36 -4.64 -1.48
N LEU A 152 -7.61 -5.53 -2.15
CA LEU A 152 -6.23 -5.87 -1.76
C LEU A 152 -5.31 -4.65 -1.83
N LYS A 153 -5.46 -3.79 -2.86
CA LYS A 153 -4.71 -2.53 -2.94
C LYS A 153 -4.98 -1.61 -1.74
N LYS A 154 -6.24 -1.49 -1.31
CA LYS A 154 -6.61 -0.72 -0.10
C LYS A 154 -5.98 -1.33 1.16
N TYR A 155 -5.95 -2.66 1.25
CA TYR A 155 -5.25 -3.38 2.31
C TYR A 155 -3.74 -3.10 2.31
N ASP A 156 -3.07 -3.13 1.16
CA ASP A 156 -1.63 -2.81 1.06
C ASP A 156 -1.34 -1.36 1.49
N ASN A 157 -2.20 -0.42 1.10
CA ASN A 157 -2.10 0.98 1.52
C ASN A 157 -2.30 1.14 3.04
N PHE A 158 -3.21 0.35 3.63
CA PHE A 158 -3.42 0.29 5.07
C PHE A 158 -2.19 -0.24 5.80
N LEU A 159 -1.60 -1.35 5.33
CA LEU A 159 -0.35 -1.88 5.86
C LEU A 159 0.81 -0.88 5.73
N GLY A 160 0.95 -0.21 4.59
CA GLY A 160 1.96 0.84 4.39
C GLY A 160 1.80 1.99 5.39
N SER A 161 0.56 2.37 5.70
CA SER A 161 0.25 3.37 6.73
C SER A 161 0.59 2.87 8.15
N LEU A 162 0.34 1.59 8.44
CA LEU A 162 0.72 0.97 9.71
C LEU A 162 2.25 0.92 9.87
N ILE A 163 3.01 0.54 8.83
CA ILE A 163 4.48 0.57 8.85
C ILE A 163 4.98 2.00 9.09
N ALA A 164 4.40 3.00 8.41
CA ALA A 164 4.74 4.41 8.62
C ALA A 164 4.45 4.90 10.04
N SER A 165 3.44 4.35 10.69
CA SER A 165 3.17 4.66 12.10
C SER A 165 4.30 4.21 13.02
N PHE A 166 4.95 3.05 12.76
CA PHE A 166 6.11 2.60 13.54
C PHE A 166 7.33 3.49 13.31
N ASP A 167 7.50 4.02 12.10
CA ASP A 167 8.56 4.98 11.79
C ASP A 167 8.43 6.27 12.61
N LEU A 168 7.21 6.83 12.63
CA LEU A 168 6.87 8.01 13.42
C LEU A 168 6.95 7.71 14.92
N TRP A 169 6.49 6.54 15.36
CA TRP A 169 6.56 6.11 16.75
C TRP A 169 8.00 6.07 17.26
N GLN A 170 8.91 5.48 16.48
CA GLN A 170 10.33 5.41 16.85
C GLN A 170 10.96 6.80 16.95
N LYS A 171 10.58 7.71 16.05
CA LYS A 171 11.04 9.11 16.10
C LYS A 171 10.49 9.84 17.32
N ALA A 172 9.22 9.65 17.65
CA ALA A 172 8.59 10.22 18.84
C ALA A 172 9.26 9.69 20.12
N LEU A 173 9.59 8.39 20.16
CA LEU A 173 10.31 7.78 21.27
C LEU A 173 11.69 8.39 21.45
N ASN A 174 12.47 8.52 20.37
CA ASN A 174 13.83 9.08 20.42
C ASN A 174 13.85 10.56 20.85
N ASN A 175 12.73 11.26 20.72
CA ASN A 175 12.60 12.68 21.06
C ASN A 175 11.86 12.92 22.39
N ASP A 176 11.54 11.86 23.14
CA ASP A 176 10.73 11.93 24.36
C ASP A 176 9.36 12.62 24.14
N SER A 177 8.79 12.50 22.93
CA SER A 177 7.51 13.08 22.53
C SER A 177 6.33 12.25 23.05
N PHE A 178 6.10 12.23 24.37
CA PHE A 178 5.11 11.32 24.98
C PHE A 178 3.65 11.52 24.51
N ILE A 179 3.25 12.76 24.18
CA ILE A 179 1.92 13.01 23.61
C ILE A 179 1.79 12.35 22.23
N GLU A 180 2.81 12.48 21.40
CA GLU A 180 2.85 11.89 20.06
C GLU A 180 2.85 10.36 20.14
N LEU A 181 3.58 9.76 21.09
CA LEU A 181 3.53 8.33 21.36
C LEU A 181 2.13 7.85 21.72
N VAL A 182 1.40 8.56 22.57
CA VAL A 182 0.01 8.21 22.92
C VAL A 182 -0.88 8.22 21.68
N VAL A 183 -0.77 9.28 20.85
CA VAL A 183 -1.57 9.40 19.63
C VAL A 183 -1.28 8.27 18.65
N ILE A 184 0.00 8.06 18.31
CA ILE A 184 0.41 7.05 17.33
C ILE A 184 0.07 5.64 17.81
N THR A 185 0.36 5.33 19.07
CA THR A 185 0.08 4.00 19.63
C THR A 185 -1.44 3.73 19.68
N SER A 186 -2.26 4.74 19.95
CA SER A 186 -3.72 4.59 19.87
C SER A 186 -4.21 4.26 18.47
N ASN A 187 -3.62 4.87 17.43
CA ASN A 187 -3.94 4.55 16.03
C ASN A 187 -3.48 3.15 15.64
N GLN A 188 -2.33 2.68 16.16
CA GLN A 188 -1.86 1.31 15.94
C GLN A 188 -2.80 0.27 16.55
N ILE A 189 -3.29 0.50 17.78
CA ILE A 189 -4.29 -0.37 18.42
C ILE A 189 -5.57 -0.45 17.58
N ASP A 190 -6.10 0.71 17.16
CA ASP A 190 -7.28 0.77 16.29
C ASP A 190 -7.05 -0.01 14.98
N ALA A 191 -5.87 0.14 14.37
CA ALA A 191 -5.50 -0.58 13.17
C ALA A 191 -5.41 -2.11 13.39
N PHE A 192 -4.82 -2.56 14.49
CA PHE A 192 -4.74 -3.98 14.81
C PHE A 192 -6.12 -4.61 15.04
N LEU A 193 -7.04 -3.87 15.67
CA LEU A 193 -8.42 -4.34 15.87
C LEU A 193 -9.19 -4.42 14.56
N ARG A 194 -9.06 -3.42 13.68
CA ARG A 194 -9.65 -3.45 12.32
C ARG A 194 -9.20 -4.67 11.54
N LEU A 195 -7.90 -4.95 11.54
CA LEU A 195 -7.35 -6.15 10.90
C LEU A 195 -7.89 -7.43 11.55
N SER A 196 -7.93 -7.48 12.89
CA SER A 196 -8.45 -8.64 13.61
C SER A 196 -9.92 -8.92 13.27
N ILE A 197 -10.75 -7.88 13.10
CA ILE A 197 -12.16 -8.00 12.69
C ILE A 197 -12.26 -8.61 11.29
N ILE A 198 -11.48 -8.10 10.33
CA ILE A 198 -11.49 -8.61 8.96
C ILE A 198 -11.06 -10.08 8.93
N LEU A 199 -9.95 -10.43 9.59
CA LEU A 199 -9.44 -11.79 9.61
C LEU A 199 -10.38 -12.75 10.34
N HIS A 200 -11.00 -12.32 11.43
CA HIS A 200 -12.02 -13.08 12.14
C HIS A 200 -13.16 -13.47 11.21
N LYS A 201 -13.71 -12.50 10.47
CA LYS A 201 -14.81 -12.75 9.53
C LYS A 201 -14.40 -13.64 8.35
N GLN A 202 -13.19 -13.45 7.80
CA GLN A 202 -12.67 -14.34 6.77
C GLN A 202 -12.57 -15.78 7.25
N LEU A 203 -12.15 -16.00 8.50
CA LEU A 203 -12.06 -17.32 9.12
C LEU A 203 -13.44 -17.92 9.44
N GLU A 204 -14.38 -17.11 9.92
CA GLU A 204 -15.73 -17.54 10.24
C GLU A 204 -16.52 -17.95 8.99
N PHE A 205 -16.42 -17.18 7.91
CA PHE A 205 -17.20 -17.37 6.69
C PHE A 205 -16.45 -18.09 5.56
N ALA A 206 -15.18 -18.44 5.77
CA ALA A 206 -14.31 -19.06 4.76
C ALA A 206 -14.29 -18.30 3.42
N THR A 207 -14.05 -16.98 3.49
CA THR A 207 -14.11 -16.06 2.33
C THR A 207 -12.80 -15.33 2.07
N ASP A 208 -12.59 -14.92 0.81
CA ASP A 208 -11.55 -14.00 0.36
C ASP A 208 -12.00 -12.52 0.50
N ASP A 209 -13.26 -12.28 0.89
CA ASP A 209 -13.82 -10.93 0.98
C ASP A 209 -13.08 -10.08 2.02
N ILE A 210 -12.89 -8.80 1.67
CA ILE A 210 -12.25 -7.81 2.52
C ILE A 210 -13.28 -6.70 2.76
N GLU A 211 -13.69 -6.53 4.01
CA GLU A 211 -14.60 -5.46 4.40
C GLU A 211 -13.89 -4.12 4.42
N ILE A 212 -13.91 -3.45 3.26
CA ILE A 212 -13.16 -2.21 3.01
C ILE A 212 -13.51 -1.05 3.94
N GLU A 213 -14.72 -1.03 4.51
CA GLU A 213 -15.14 -0.01 5.48
C GLU A 213 -14.26 0.02 6.75
N TYR A 214 -13.59 -1.10 7.07
CA TYR A 214 -12.63 -1.15 8.16
C TYR A 214 -11.23 -0.64 7.77
N LEU A 215 -10.89 -0.60 6.47
CA LEU A 215 -9.54 -0.26 5.98
C LEU A 215 -9.43 1.11 5.33
N PHE A 216 -10.50 1.60 4.73
CA PHE A 216 -10.49 2.81 3.91
C PHE A 216 -11.73 3.65 4.16
N GLN A 217 -11.53 4.96 4.15
CA GLN A 217 -12.57 5.97 4.27
C GLN A 217 -12.21 7.09 3.29
N SER A 218 -13.11 7.45 2.38
CA SER A 218 -12.91 8.62 1.51
C SER A 218 -13.14 9.92 2.28
N ASP A 219 -12.68 11.05 1.72
CA ASP A 219 -12.77 12.37 2.37
C ASP A 219 -14.22 12.82 2.66
N ASP A 220 -15.19 12.31 1.89
CA ASP A 220 -16.62 12.61 2.00
C ASP A 220 -17.42 11.59 2.82
N GLU A 221 -16.80 10.50 3.27
CA GLU A 221 -17.45 9.44 4.05
C GLU A 221 -17.38 9.70 5.56
N LYS A 222 -18.43 9.30 6.29
CA LYS A 222 -18.39 9.25 7.76
C LYS A 222 -17.74 7.97 8.23
N GLY A 223 -16.48 8.05 8.64
CA GLY A 223 -15.73 6.92 9.18
C GLY A 223 -16.29 6.36 10.48
N PHE A 224 -15.85 5.16 10.82
CA PHE A 224 -16.10 4.58 12.12
C PHE A 224 -15.34 5.33 13.20
N MET A 225 -16.07 5.77 14.24
CA MET A 225 -15.45 6.22 15.47
C MET A 225 -14.68 5.06 16.11
N GLU A 226 -13.50 5.33 16.68
CA GLU A 226 -12.66 4.33 17.38
C GLU A 226 -13.44 3.47 18.39
N ARG A 227 -14.35 4.08 19.16
CA ARG A 227 -15.22 3.33 20.09
C ARG A 227 -16.10 2.29 19.42
N LYS A 228 -16.49 2.51 18.16
CA LYS A 228 -17.23 1.52 17.38
C LYS A 228 -16.33 0.33 17.07
N ILE A 229 -15.07 0.54 16.71
CA ILE A 229 -14.11 -0.54 16.48
C ILE A 229 -13.93 -1.39 17.73
N TYR A 230 -13.79 -0.75 18.91
CA TYR A 230 -13.71 -1.48 20.19
C TYR A 230 -14.99 -2.28 20.46
N SER A 231 -16.16 -1.68 20.21
CA SER A 231 -17.44 -2.35 20.38
C SER A 231 -17.61 -3.55 19.46
N ASP A 232 -17.24 -3.42 18.18
CA ASP A 232 -17.36 -4.49 17.20
C ASP A 232 -16.39 -5.63 17.52
N ALA A 233 -15.14 -5.32 17.87
CA ALA A 233 -14.16 -6.33 18.30
C ALA A 233 -14.64 -7.08 19.56
N TYR A 234 -15.25 -6.38 20.52
CA TYR A 234 -15.80 -7.01 21.72
C TYR A 234 -17.00 -7.91 21.39
N LYS A 235 -17.94 -7.46 20.57
CA LYS A 235 -19.12 -8.26 20.15
C LYS A 235 -18.73 -9.52 19.39
N LEU A 236 -17.67 -9.46 18.59
CA LEU A 236 -17.12 -10.61 17.87
C LEU A 236 -16.26 -11.52 18.75
N GLY A 237 -16.10 -11.20 20.04
CA GLY A 237 -15.28 -12.00 20.97
C GLY A 237 -13.78 -11.96 20.67
N ILE A 238 -13.32 -11.00 19.86
CA ILE A 238 -11.89 -10.79 19.55
C ILE A 238 -11.15 -10.29 20.80
N ILE A 239 -11.80 -9.43 21.58
CA ILE A 239 -11.30 -8.95 22.88
C ILE A 239 -12.29 -9.34 23.99
N ASN A 240 -11.76 -9.62 25.17
CA ASN A 240 -12.56 -9.96 26.34
C ASN A 240 -12.94 -8.72 27.18
N ASP A 241 -13.75 -8.91 28.22
CA ASP A 241 -14.20 -7.84 29.12
C ASP A 241 -13.05 -7.02 29.71
N ALA A 242 -12.00 -7.71 30.18
CA ALA A 242 -10.86 -7.06 30.83
C ALA A 242 -10.14 -6.12 29.84
N LEU A 243 -9.82 -6.61 28.64
CA LEU A 243 -9.13 -5.82 27.63
C LEU A 243 -10.02 -4.68 27.10
N ASN A 244 -11.32 -4.93 26.92
CA ASN A 244 -12.27 -3.89 26.52
C ASN A 244 -12.36 -2.75 27.57
N ASN A 245 -12.35 -3.09 28.86
CA ASN A 245 -12.32 -2.07 29.93
C ASN A 245 -11.00 -1.28 29.93
N GLU A 246 -9.85 -1.97 29.81
CA GLU A 246 -8.52 -1.34 29.72
C GLU A 246 -8.45 -0.35 28.54
N LEU A 247 -8.97 -0.73 27.36
CA LEU A 247 -9.01 0.13 26.16
C LEU A 247 -9.88 1.38 26.37
N ASN A 248 -11.06 1.22 26.98
CA ASN A 248 -11.95 2.35 27.26
C ASN A 248 -11.36 3.31 28.30
N ASP A 249 -10.67 2.78 29.31
CA ASP A 249 -9.97 3.60 30.30
C ASP A 249 -8.83 4.39 29.67
N LEU A 250 -8.01 3.76 28.82
CA LEU A 250 -6.95 4.45 28.08
C LEU A 250 -7.50 5.52 27.14
N TYR A 251 -8.61 5.25 26.44
CA TYR A 251 -9.29 6.25 25.61
C TYR A 251 -9.67 7.50 26.42
N ASN A 252 -10.21 7.31 27.64
CA ASN A 252 -10.56 8.41 28.53
C ASN A 252 -9.32 9.20 29.00
N GLN A 253 -8.22 8.50 29.27
CA GLN A 253 -6.93 9.10 29.62
C GLN A 253 -6.35 9.90 28.45
N ARG A 254 -6.35 9.35 27.23
CA ARG A 254 -5.95 10.08 26.02
C ARG A 254 -6.76 11.34 25.81
N ASN A 255 -8.08 11.30 25.99
CA ASN A 255 -8.89 12.53 25.89
C ASN A 255 -8.46 13.60 26.88
N ARG A 256 -7.93 13.20 28.05
CA ARG A 256 -7.32 14.15 28.98
C ARG A 256 -5.98 14.66 28.47
N VAL A 257 -5.13 13.80 27.89
CA VAL A 257 -3.85 14.19 27.28
C VAL A 257 -4.03 15.13 26.08
N ILE A 258 -5.00 14.88 25.20
CA ILE A 258 -5.17 15.64 23.95
C ILE A 258 -6.01 16.90 24.17
N HIS A 259 -7.18 16.76 24.79
CA HIS A 259 -8.17 17.85 24.83
C HIS A 259 -8.15 18.63 26.14
N ARG A 260 -7.58 18.07 27.22
CA ARG A 260 -7.61 18.68 28.56
C ARG A 260 -6.24 18.83 29.17
N TYR A 261 -5.18 18.82 28.37
CA TYR A 261 -3.81 18.98 28.87
C TYR A 261 -3.65 20.28 29.66
N ILE A 262 -4.04 21.41 29.04
CA ILE A 262 -3.91 22.76 29.61
C ILE A 262 -4.85 22.96 30.81
N ILE A 263 -6.06 22.40 30.74
CA ILE A 263 -7.14 22.64 31.72
C ILE A 263 -7.26 21.51 32.76
N SER A 264 -6.25 20.66 32.93
CA SER A 264 -6.23 19.63 33.96
C SER A 264 -4.89 19.56 34.67
N ASN A 265 -4.88 18.96 35.87
CA ASN A 265 -3.67 18.79 36.67
C ASN A 265 -2.75 17.66 36.16
N ILE A 266 -2.88 17.24 34.90
CA ILE A 266 -2.04 16.18 34.32
C ILE A 266 -0.61 16.70 34.17
N LYS A 267 0.38 15.91 34.58
CA LYS A 267 1.79 16.25 34.47
C LYS A 267 2.42 15.42 33.36
N THR A 268 3.55 15.88 32.82
CA THR A 268 4.30 15.14 31.79
C THR A 268 4.67 13.73 32.23
N LYS A 269 5.03 13.53 33.50
CA LYS A 269 5.29 12.19 34.06
C LYS A 269 4.08 11.25 33.99
N ASP A 270 2.86 11.80 34.07
CA ASP A 270 1.63 11.02 33.98
C ASP A 270 1.40 10.62 32.52
N ILE A 271 1.74 11.50 31.56
CA ILE A 271 1.68 11.21 30.12
C ILE A 271 2.70 10.12 29.74
N PHE A 272 3.91 10.17 30.30
CA PHE A 272 4.89 9.09 30.12
C PHE A 272 4.32 7.73 30.55
N LYS A 273 3.68 7.68 31.73
CA LYS A 273 3.00 6.46 32.19
C LYS A 273 1.88 6.03 31.24
N ILE A 274 1.05 6.97 30.78
CA ILE A 274 -0.03 6.67 29.82
C ILE A 274 0.54 6.12 28.51
N ALA A 275 1.64 6.69 28.00
CA ALA A 275 2.30 6.20 26.79
C ALA A 275 2.83 4.77 26.97
N TYR A 276 3.40 4.46 28.15
CA TYR A 276 3.82 3.10 28.50
C TYR A 276 2.62 2.13 28.53
N ASP A 277 1.54 2.51 29.21
CA ASP A 277 0.33 1.68 29.31
C ASP A 277 -0.28 1.42 27.91
N TYR A 278 -0.28 2.43 27.03
CA TYR A 278 -0.64 2.27 25.62
C TYR A 278 0.25 1.26 24.89
N GLY A 279 1.57 1.31 25.09
CA GLY A 279 2.51 0.34 24.51
C GLY A 279 2.24 -1.10 24.97
N VAL A 280 1.94 -1.30 26.25
CA VAL A 280 1.56 -2.61 26.79
C VAL A 280 0.27 -3.14 26.14
N ILE A 281 -0.75 -2.31 26.03
CA ILE A 281 -2.03 -2.71 25.40
C ILE A 281 -1.86 -2.97 23.90
N ALA A 282 -1.07 -2.16 23.21
CA ALA A 282 -0.75 -2.37 21.80
C ALA A 282 -0.13 -3.76 21.56
N GLU A 283 0.80 -4.20 22.41
CA GLU A 283 1.36 -5.55 22.31
C GLU A 283 0.35 -6.65 22.59
N LYS A 284 -0.54 -6.49 23.58
CA LYS A 284 -1.63 -7.46 23.82
C LYS A 284 -2.52 -7.62 22.58
N VAL A 285 -2.93 -6.51 21.97
CA VAL A 285 -3.79 -6.51 20.77
C VAL A 285 -3.03 -7.04 19.55
N ARG A 286 -1.75 -6.69 19.38
CA ARG A 286 -0.90 -7.23 18.30
C ARG A 286 -0.79 -8.75 18.38
N MET A 287 -0.69 -9.32 19.59
CA MET A 287 -0.66 -10.77 19.78
C MET A 287 -2.00 -11.44 19.42
N ILE A 288 -3.13 -10.77 19.65
CA ILE A 288 -4.44 -11.24 19.18
C ILE A 288 -4.47 -11.24 17.65
N LEU A 289 -4.09 -10.13 17.01
CA LEU A 289 -4.00 -10.04 15.55
C LEU A 289 -3.14 -11.17 14.98
N LYS A 290 -1.93 -11.35 15.54
CA LYS A 290 -1.01 -12.40 15.13
C LYS A 290 -1.66 -13.79 15.18
N SER A 291 -2.46 -14.08 16.21
CA SER A 291 -3.16 -15.37 16.30
C SER A 291 -4.16 -15.59 15.15
N TYR A 292 -4.83 -14.52 14.69
CA TYR A 292 -5.71 -14.58 13.52
C TYR A 292 -4.93 -14.78 12.21
N GLU A 293 -3.81 -14.09 12.05
CA GLU A 293 -2.90 -14.29 10.91
C GLU A 293 -2.42 -15.75 10.83
N GLU A 294 -1.95 -16.29 11.97
CA GLU A 294 -1.47 -17.67 12.08
C GLU A 294 -2.57 -18.71 11.84
N ASN A 295 -3.79 -18.47 12.32
CA ASN A 295 -4.93 -19.35 12.09
C ASN A 295 -5.37 -19.41 10.62
N GLN A 296 -5.03 -18.38 9.84
CA GLN A 296 -5.34 -18.33 8.42
C GLN A 296 -4.26 -18.99 7.56
N TYR A 297 -3.04 -19.19 8.06
CA TYR A 297 -1.97 -19.84 7.28
C TYR A 297 -2.37 -21.23 6.77
N GLY A 298 -2.16 -21.46 5.48
CA GLY A 298 -2.48 -22.73 4.82
C GLY A 298 -3.96 -22.95 4.57
N LYS A 299 -4.83 -21.97 4.85
CA LYS A 299 -6.22 -21.97 4.38
C LYS A 299 -6.26 -21.67 2.88
N GLU A 300 -7.24 -22.21 2.18
CA GLU A 300 -7.42 -21.90 0.75
C GLU A 300 -8.16 -20.58 0.52
N PHE A 301 -8.40 -19.78 1.56
CA PHE A 301 -9.13 -18.51 1.53
C PHE A 301 -8.49 -17.49 2.47
N GLY A 302 -8.85 -16.22 2.27
CA GLY A 302 -8.43 -15.08 3.07
C GLY A 302 -7.02 -14.59 2.75
N ILE A 303 -6.68 -13.42 3.29
CA ILE A 303 -5.48 -12.66 2.90
C ILE A 303 -4.19 -13.46 3.13
N TYR A 304 -4.10 -14.11 4.29
CA TYR A 304 -2.95 -14.93 4.70
C TYR A 304 -3.13 -16.43 4.39
N GLY A 305 -4.21 -16.81 3.71
CA GLY A 305 -4.49 -18.21 3.37
C GLY A 305 -3.43 -18.85 2.49
N ARG A 306 -3.19 -18.19 1.35
CA ARG A 306 -2.38 -18.70 0.26
C ARG A 306 -0.98 -18.09 0.30
N GLY A 307 0.05 -18.92 0.20
CA GLY A 307 1.45 -18.49 0.03
C GLY A 307 2.19 -18.10 1.32
N PHE A 308 1.48 -17.92 2.43
CA PHE A 308 2.10 -17.64 3.73
C PHE A 308 2.46 -18.92 4.49
N LYS A 309 3.54 -18.86 5.26
CA LYS A 309 4.04 -19.95 6.10
C LYS A 309 4.40 -19.40 7.47
N SER A 310 4.11 -20.18 8.53
CA SER A 310 4.39 -19.81 9.93
C SER A 310 5.87 -19.51 10.21
N ASN A 311 6.78 -20.08 9.41
CA ASN A 311 8.23 -19.99 9.64
C ASN A 311 8.93 -19.09 8.61
N TYR A 312 8.22 -18.09 8.07
CA TYR A 312 8.82 -17.14 7.13
C TYR A 312 9.86 -16.26 7.83
N SER A 313 11.08 -16.21 7.27
CA SER A 313 12.13 -15.31 7.72
C SER A 313 12.13 -14.05 6.86
N ILE A 314 12.03 -12.89 7.50
CA ILE A 314 12.11 -11.59 6.82
C ILE A 314 13.46 -11.47 6.09
N THR A 315 13.40 -11.24 4.78
CA THR A 315 14.56 -11.04 3.91
C THR A 315 14.92 -9.56 3.81
N GLU A 316 16.12 -9.26 3.27
CA GLU A 316 16.49 -7.87 2.96
C GLU A 316 15.58 -7.26 1.87
N GLU A 317 15.07 -8.07 0.94
CA GLU A 317 14.13 -7.61 -0.07
C GLU A 317 12.80 -7.16 0.56
N ASP A 318 12.29 -7.91 1.54
CA ASP A 318 11.08 -7.52 2.30
C ASP A 318 11.28 -6.18 3.02
N ARG A 319 12.46 -5.99 3.64
CA ARG A 319 12.81 -4.74 4.32
C ARG A 319 12.83 -3.56 3.35
N LYS A 320 13.42 -3.74 2.18
CA LYS A 320 13.46 -2.70 1.14
C LYS A 320 12.07 -2.38 0.58
N ARG A 321 11.22 -3.38 0.38
CA ARG A 321 9.82 -3.17 -0.01
C ARG A 321 9.06 -2.39 1.07
N ALA A 322 9.22 -2.75 2.35
CA ALA A 322 8.65 -1.99 3.46
C ALA A 322 9.15 -0.53 3.48
N PHE A 323 10.45 -0.29 3.24
CA PHE A 323 11.00 1.06 3.13
C PHE A 323 10.46 1.84 1.92
N ALA A 324 10.17 1.17 0.81
CA ALA A 324 9.52 1.81 -0.33
C ALA A 324 8.08 2.22 0.01
N MET A 325 7.33 1.37 0.72
CA MET A 325 5.99 1.72 1.23
C MET A 325 6.04 2.90 2.20
N LEU A 326 7.05 2.96 3.09
CA LEU A 326 7.30 4.11 3.95
C LEU A 326 7.54 5.40 3.15
N ASN A 327 8.38 5.33 2.13
CA ASN A 327 8.69 6.48 1.27
C ASN A 327 7.46 6.98 0.52
N ASP A 328 6.64 6.05 0.02
CA ASP A 328 5.36 6.36 -0.65
C ASP A 328 4.34 6.97 0.31
N LYS A 329 4.37 6.60 1.60
CA LYS A 329 3.46 7.16 2.60
C LYS A 329 3.92 8.51 3.15
N HIS A 330 5.21 8.65 3.47
CA HIS A 330 5.72 9.87 4.10
C HIS A 330 5.76 11.04 3.13
N LEU A 331 6.18 10.82 1.88
CA LEU A 331 6.35 11.86 0.86
C LEU A 331 7.19 13.07 1.32
N LEU A 332 8.04 12.88 2.34
CA LEU A 332 8.88 13.92 2.94
C LEU A 332 10.35 13.50 2.88
N LYS A 333 11.20 14.39 2.33
CA LYS A 333 12.63 14.10 2.13
C LYS A 333 13.37 13.71 3.41
N ASN A 334 13.02 14.32 4.54
CA ASN A 334 13.66 14.06 5.83
C ASN A 334 13.19 12.76 6.52
N LEU A 335 12.11 12.15 6.05
CA LEU A 335 11.60 10.85 6.52
C LEU A 335 11.91 9.73 5.52
N LYS A 336 12.55 10.05 4.40
CA LYS A 336 12.89 9.08 3.37
C LYS A 336 13.89 8.05 3.90
N ARG A 337 13.55 6.77 3.76
CA ARG A 337 14.41 5.63 4.03
C ARG A 337 15.24 5.28 2.80
N LYS A 338 16.49 4.89 3.05
CA LYS A 338 17.41 4.43 2.00
C LYS A 338 16.99 3.04 1.54
N LEU A 339 16.87 2.86 0.23
CA LEU A 339 16.54 1.60 -0.43
C LEU A 339 17.79 0.82 -0.82
#